data_AF-A0A357C4Y8-F1
#
_entry.id   AF-A0A357C4Y8-F1
#
_cell.length_a   1.000
_cell.length_b   1.000
_cell.length_c   1.000
_cell.angle_alpha   90.00
_cell.angle_beta   90.00
_cell.angle_gamma   90.00
#
_symmetry.space_group_name_H-M   'P 1'
#
loop_
_entity.id
_entity.type
_entity.pdbx_description
1 polymer ?
#
loop_
_entity_poly.entity_id
_entity_poly.type
_entity_poly.pdbx_seq_one_letter_code
_entity_poly.pdbx_strand_id
1 'polypeptide(L)'
;LIVSGINKGGNIGDDITYSGTVSAAIEGTIMGIPSFAVSVVGEKKFHFDTAAYYSTEIAKYVLEKSLPYDTLLNVNLPNVKKENIHGVKFTRQGKRIYDNAVQETYDPKGEKHFWIGGGTPYWEHGEDTDINAVQKGYVSITPIHLDLTNHSALEFLKKTLFPAHKQA
;
A
#
# COMPACT_ATOMS: atom_id res chain seq x y z
N LEU A 1 7.19 -17.29 7.27
CA LEU A 1 6.69 -16.43 6.18
C LEU A 1 5.19 -16.25 6.37
N ILE A 2 4.69 -15.02 6.35
CA ILE A 2 3.26 -14.73 6.23
C ILE A 2 3.00 -14.11 4.85
N VAL A 3 1.97 -14.57 4.18
CA VAL A 3 1.49 -14.02 2.91
C VAL A 3 0.05 -13.61 3.10
N SER A 4 -0.25 -12.32 2.89
CA SER A 4 -1.60 -11.79 2.99
C SER A 4 -2.13 -11.42 1.61
N GLY A 5 -3.21 -12.05 1.18
CA GLY A 5 -3.77 -11.83 -0.15
C GLY A 5 -4.44 -13.09 -0.71
N ILE A 6 -4.78 -13.13 -2.00
CA ILE A 6 -4.64 -12.03 -2.97
C ILE A 6 -5.86 -11.12 -2.90
N ASN A 7 -5.66 -9.83 -2.62
CA ASN A 7 -6.75 -8.87 -2.48
C ASN A 7 -7.45 -8.56 -3.82
N LYS A 8 -8.77 -8.35 -3.75
CA LYS A 8 -9.60 -7.86 -4.86
C LYS A 8 -9.62 -6.33 -4.85
N GLY A 9 -8.67 -5.73 -5.55
CA GLY A 9 -8.46 -4.29 -5.54
C GLY A 9 -7.05 -3.95 -5.06
N GLY A 10 -6.53 -2.82 -5.54
CA GLY A 10 -5.20 -2.35 -5.17
C GLY A 10 -5.13 -1.82 -3.75
N ASN A 11 -3.98 -2.03 -3.11
CA ASN A 11 -3.59 -1.36 -1.87
C ASN A 11 -2.40 -0.48 -2.20
N ILE A 12 -2.68 0.67 -2.80
CA ILE A 12 -1.69 1.53 -3.46
C ILE A 12 -1.65 2.89 -2.77
N GLY A 13 -0.46 3.43 -2.58
CA GLY A 13 -0.28 4.70 -1.91
C GLY A 13 -0.83 4.69 -0.49
N ASP A 14 -1.51 5.77 -0.10
CA ASP A 14 -2.03 5.94 1.26
C ASP A 14 -3.11 4.92 1.67
N ASP A 15 -3.70 4.20 0.71
CA ASP A 15 -4.67 3.14 0.97
C ASP A 15 -4.07 1.99 1.79
N ILE A 16 -2.73 1.86 1.80
CA ILE A 16 -1.98 0.93 2.64
C ILE A 16 -2.39 1.04 4.11
N THR A 17 -2.58 2.27 4.61
CA THR A 17 -2.89 2.55 6.02
C THR A 17 -4.26 1.99 6.44
N TYR A 18 -5.18 1.84 5.49
CA TYR A 18 -6.55 1.37 5.74
C TYR A 18 -6.76 -0.08 5.34
N SER A 19 -5.72 -0.73 4.80
CA SER A 19 -5.83 -2.03 4.19
C SER A 19 -5.73 -3.17 5.19
N GLY A 20 -6.81 -3.92 5.38
CA GLY A 20 -6.76 -5.17 6.14
C GLY A 20 -5.79 -6.21 5.54
N THR A 21 -5.55 -6.19 4.22
CA THR A 21 -4.56 -7.07 3.59
C THR A 21 -3.15 -6.70 4.03
N VAL A 22 -2.81 -5.41 4.01
CA VAL A 22 -1.48 -4.96 4.45
C VAL A 22 -1.33 -5.08 5.96
N SER A 23 -2.39 -4.80 6.74
CA SER A 23 -2.39 -4.99 8.20
C SER A 23 -2.01 -6.41 8.63
N ALA A 24 -2.49 -7.45 7.94
CA ALA A 24 -2.09 -8.82 8.26
C ALA A 24 -0.59 -9.09 8.01
N ALA A 25 0.02 -8.46 7.00
CA ALA A 25 1.47 -8.54 6.78
C ALA A 25 2.26 -7.68 7.79
N ILE A 26 1.70 -6.55 8.23
CA ILE A 26 2.24 -5.74 9.32
C ILE A 26 2.33 -6.58 10.60
N GLU A 27 1.25 -7.25 11.01
CA GLU A 27 1.23 -8.10 12.21
C GLU A 27 2.31 -9.19 12.17
N GLY A 28 2.47 -9.84 11.01
CA GLY A 28 3.54 -10.83 10.83
C GLY A 28 4.93 -10.23 11.03
N THR A 29 5.15 -9.03 10.50
CA THR A 29 6.43 -8.31 10.61
C THR A 29 6.70 -7.87 12.05
N ILE A 30 5.69 -7.40 12.78
CA ILE A 30 5.76 -7.09 14.23
C ILE A 30 6.22 -8.32 15.02
N MET A 31 5.73 -9.51 14.66
CA MET A 31 6.12 -10.77 15.28
C MET A 31 7.51 -11.29 14.84
N GLY A 32 8.26 -10.51 14.05
CA GLY A 32 9.56 -10.90 13.52
C GLY A 32 9.48 -11.96 12.41
N ILE A 33 8.31 -12.16 11.80
CA ILE A 33 8.10 -13.10 10.70
C ILE A 33 8.17 -12.32 9.38
N PRO A 34 9.07 -12.69 8.44
CA PRO A 34 9.08 -12.08 7.11
C PRO A 34 7.70 -12.18 6.46
N SER A 35 7.21 -11.06 5.94
CA SER A 35 5.81 -10.94 5.51
C SER A 35 5.67 -10.11 4.24
N PHE A 36 4.67 -10.44 3.43
CA PHE A 36 4.27 -9.58 2.31
C PHE A 36 2.76 -9.64 2.04
N ALA A 37 2.23 -8.54 1.53
CA ALA A 37 0.85 -8.38 1.10
C ALA A 37 0.76 -8.38 -0.43
N VAL A 38 -0.30 -8.97 -0.99
CA VAL A 38 -0.51 -9.09 -2.44
C VAL A 38 -1.90 -8.65 -2.84
N SER A 39 -1.96 -7.80 -3.86
CA SER A 39 -3.18 -7.18 -4.35
C SER A 39 -3.24 -7.18 -5.88
N VAL A 40 -4.42 -7.39 -6.45
CA VAL A 40 -4.65 -7.20 -7.90
C VAL A 40 -5.46 -5.94 -8.13
N VAL A 41 -4.89 -5.03 -8.92
CA VAL A 41 -5.43 -3.70 -9.18
C VAL A 41 -6.39 -3.78 -10.37
N GLY A 42 -7.69 -3.79 -10.06
CA GLY A 42 -8.77 -3.82 -11.03
C GLY A 42 -10.13 -3.99 -10.36
N GLU A 43 -11.19 -3.94 -11.15
CA GLU A 43 -12.57 -3.98 -10.63
C GLU A 43 -13.29 -5.31 -10.92
N LYS A 44 -12.98 -5.98 -12.04
CA LYS A 44 -13.67 -7.17 -12.52
C LYS A 44 -12.71 -8.12 -13.22
N LYS A 45 -13.07 -9.42 -13.27
CA LYS A 45 -12.31 -10.48 -13.95
C LYS A 45 -10.84 -10.50 -13.50
N PHE A 46 -10.63 -10.79 -12.22
CA PHE A 46 -9.30 -10.78 -11.60
C PHE A 46 -8.41 -11.91 -12.13
N HIS A 47 -7.20 -11.58 -12.58
CA HIS A 47 -6.14 -12.51 -12.99
C HIS A 47 -5.34 -13.01 -11.77
N PHE A 48 -5.97 -13.82 -10.94
CA PHE A 48 -5.34 -14.39 -9.73
C PHE A 48 -4.23 -15.39 -10.04
N ASP A 49 -4.28 -16.03 -11.21
CA ASP A 49 -3.22 -16.89 -11.73
C ASP A 49 -1.91 -16.10 -11.92
N THR A 50 -2.00 -14.90 -12.51
CA THR A 50 -0.85 -13.98 -12.63
C THR A 50 -0.33 -13.62 -11.23
N ALA A 51 -1.19 -13.23 -10.30
CA ALA A 51 -0.79 -12.86 -8.95
C ALA A 51 -0.21 -14.02 -8.15
N ALA A 52 -0.75 -15.23 -8.27
CA ALA A 52 -0.22 -16.43 -7.63
C ALA A 52 1.18 -16.77 -8.13
N TYR A 53 1.44 -16.60 -9.44
CA TYR A 53 2.77 -16.79 -10.02
C TYR A 53 3.81 -15.86 -9.35
N TYR A 54 3.58 -14.55 -9.35
CA TYR A 54 4.53 -13.60 -8.74
C TYR A 54 4.63 -13.77 -7.23
N SER A 55 3.53 -14.07 -6.54
CA SER A 55 3.54 -14.37 -5.10
C SER A 55 4.43 -15.57 -4.79
N THR A 56 4.42 -16.60 -5.63
CA THR A 56 5.25 -17.79 -5.46
C THR A 56 6.73 -17.46 -5.61
N GLU A 57 7.09 -16.66 -6.61
CA GLU A 57 8.49 -16.25 -6.82
C GLU A 57 9.00 -15.37 -5.66
N ILE A 58 8.17 -14.44 -5.17
CA ILE A 58 8.51 -13.62 -4.00
C ILE A 58 8.63 -14.49 -2.75
N ALA A 59 7.70 -15.44 -2.53
CA ALA A 59 7.75 -16.35 -1.38
C ALA A 59 9.04 -17.19 -1.37
N LYS A 60 9.47 -17.72 -2.52
CA LYS A 60 10.74 -18.45 -2.65
C LYS A 60 11.92 -17.57 -2.24
N TYR A 61 12.00 -16.35 -2.77
CA TYR A 61 13.06 -15.40 -2.43
C TYR A 61 13.07 -15.10 -0.92
N VAL A 62 11.92 -14.78 -0.32
CA VAL A 62 11.82 -14.45 1.10
C VAL A 62 12.17 -15.65 2.00
N LEU A 63 11.79 -16.86 1.61
CA LEU A 63 12.17 -18.07 2.36
C LEU A 63 13.68 -18.37 2.29
N GLU A 64 14.33 -18.04 1.16
CA GLU A 64 15.76 -18.28 0.98
C GLU A 64 16.64 -17.18 1.60
N LYS A 65 16.26 -15.91 1.44
CA LYS A 65 17.09 -14.74 1.77
C LYS A 65 16.58 -13.92 2.95
N SER A 66 15.35 -14.16 3.40
CA SER A 66 14.63 -13.26 4.31
C SER A 66 14.45 -11.85 3.74
N LEU A 67 13.87 -10.97 4.55
CA LEU A 67 13.81 -9.52 4.32
C LEU A 67 14.74 -8.80 5.32
N PRO A 68 15.16 -7.56 5.00
CA PRO A 68 15.77 -6.70 6.01
C PRO A 68 14.89 -6.58 7.26
N TYR A 69 15.54 -6.29 8.39
CA TYR A 69 14.83 -6.09 9.66
C TYR A 69 13.73 -5.03 9.51
N ASP A 70 12.59 -5.26 10.17
CA ASP A 70 11.46 -4.34 10.21
C ASP A 70 10.96 -3.89 8.82
N THR A 71 10.88 -4.84 7.89
CA THR A 71 10.46 -4.62 6.50
C THR A 71 9.43 -5.66 6.07
N LEU A 72 8.32 -5.17 5.51
CA LEU A 72 7.36 -5.99 4.75
C LEU A 72 7.33 -5.55 3.30
N LEU A 73 6.91 -6.44 2.39
CA LEU A 73 6.67 -6.05 0.99
C LEU A 73 5.19 -5.85 0.72
N ASN A 74 4.81 -4.71 0.14
CA ASN A 74 3.49 -4.50 -0.44
C ASN A 74 3.55 -4.70 -1.95
N VAL A 75 2.81 -5.67 -2.47
CA VAL A 75 2.87 -6.10 -3.87
C VAL A 75 1.54 -5.79 -4.55
N ASN A 76 1.58 -5.01 -5.62
CA ASN A 76 0.42 -4.69 -6.44
C ASN A 76 0.65 -5.13 -7.89
N LEU A 77 -0.30 -5.90 -8.43
CA LEU A 77 -0.26 -6.37 -9.81
C LEU A 77 -1.31 -5.67 -10.67
N PRO A 78 -1.00 -5.30 -11.92
CA PRO A 78 -2.03 -4.92 -12.88
C PRO A 78 -2.91 -6.13 -13.19
N ASN A 79 -4.21 -5.90 -13.36
CA ASN A 79 -5.17 -6.96 -13.67
C ASN A 79 -5.11 -7.41 -15.13
N VAL A 80 -4.02 -8.08 -15.51
CA VAL A 80 -3.79 -8.64 -16.84
C VAL A 80 -3.22 -10.06 -16.74
N LYS A 81 -3.28 -10.80 -17.86
CA LYS A 81 -2.60 -12.10 -17.98
C LYS A 81 -1.09 -11.93 -17.82
N LYS A 82 -0.42 -12.98 -17.34
CA LYS A 82 1.03 -12.99 -17.09
C LYS A 82 1.85 -12.55 -18.30
N GLU A 83 1.47 -12.95 -19.50
CA GLU A 83 2.19 -12.64 -20.74
C GLU A 83 2.17 -11.14 -21.09
N ASN A 84 1.21 -10.40 -20.51
CA ASN A 84 1.05 -8.96 -20.71
C ASN A 84 1.69 -8.12 -19.59
N ILE A 85 2.37 -8.75 -18.63
CA ILE A 85 3.13 -8.04 -17.61
C ILE A 85 4.44 -7.55 -18.22
N HIS A 86 4.70 -6.24 -18.15
CA HIS A 86 5.90 -5.63 -18.74
C HIS A 86 7.17 -5.86 -17.90
N GLY A 87 7.02 -6.32 -16.66
CA GLY A 87 8.11 -6.64 -15.76
C GLY A 87 7.77 -6.32 -14.31
N VAL A 88 8.81 -6.27 -13.47
CA VAL A 88 8.72 -5.93 -12.04
C VAL A 88 9.45 -4.60 -11.81
N LYS A 89 8.87 -3.74 -10.97
CA LYS A 89 9.50 -2.51 -10.50
C LYS A 89 9.46 -2.45 -8.98
N PHE A 90 10.61 -2.15 -8.39
CA PHE A 90 10.65 -1.67 -7.01
C PHE A 90 10.20 -0.22 -6.99
N THR A 91 9.30 0.10 -6.07
CA THR A 91 8.59 1.38 -6.04
C THR A 91 8.61 1.98 -4.66
N ARG A 92 8.40 3.29 -4.57
CA ARG A 92 7.97 3.95 -3.33
C ARG A 92 6.44 4.00 -3.26
N GLN A 93 5.92 4.17 -2.05
CA GLN A 93 4.52 4.48 -1.82
C GLN A 93 4.17 5.81 -2.50
N GLY A 94 3.18 5.80 -3.40
CA GLY A 94 2.60 7.00 -3.97
C GLY A 94 1.60 7.67 -3.03
N LYS A 95 0.99 8.76 -3.47
CA LYS A 95 -0.07 9.45 -2.71
C LYS A 95 -1.39 9.38 -3.45
N ARG A 96 -2.45 8.99 -2.74
CA ARG A 96 -3.82 9.05 -3.24
C ARG A 96 -4.52 10.23 -2.61
N ILE A 97 -5.21 11.01 -3.41
CA ILE A 97 -5.97 12.12 -2.91
C ILE A 97 -7.40 12.01 -3.42
N TYR A 98 -8.33 12.12 -2.48
CA TYR A 98 -9.74 11.96 -2.74
C TYR A 98 -10.40 13.34 -2.80
N ASP A 99 -11.08 13.64 -3.90
CA ASP A 99 -12.00 14.77 -4.01
C ASP A 99 -13.44 14.25 -4.02
N ASN A 100 -14.36 14.94 -3.34
CA ASN A 100 -15.79 14.57 -3.22
C ASN A 100 -16.06 13.12 -2.76
N ALA A 101 -15.35 12.66 -1.73
CA ALA A 101 -15.42 11.27 -1.24
C ALA A 101 -16.67 10.91 -0.41
N VAL A 102 -17.56 11.88 -0.14
CA VAL A 102 -18.76 11.66 0.67
C VAL A 102 -19.99 11.94 -0.18
N GLN A 103 -20.83 10.93 -0.36
CA GLN A 103 -22.06 10.99 -1.12
C GLN A 103 -23.25 11.01 -0.16
N GLU A 104 -24.16 11.96 -0.36
CA GLU A 104 -25.42 12.00 0.38
C GLU A 104 -26.43 11.08 -0.29
N THR A 105 -27.10 10.24 0.49
CA THR A 105 -28.19 9.37 0.02
C THR A 105 -29.35 9.41 1.01
N TYR A 106 -30.54 9.04 0.54
CA TYR A 106 -31.74 9.00 1.36
C TYR A 106 -32.31 7.59 1.36
N ASP A 107 -32.83 7.15 2.50
CA ASP A 107 -33.57 5.90 2.57
C ASP A 107 -35.01 6.09 2.06
N PRO A 108 -35.80 5.01 1.90
CA PRO A 108 -37.19 5.10 1.45
C PRO A 108 -38.13 5.88 2.40
N LYS A 109 -37.71 6.15 3.64
CA LYS A 109 -38.44 6.94 4.63
C LYS A 109 -38.04 8.42 4.60
N GLY A 110 -37.05 8.79 3.78
CA GLY A 110 -36.52 10.14 3.68
C GLY A 110 -35.40 10.45 4.67
N GLU A 111 -34.88 9.45 5.39
CA GLU A 111 -33.78 9.64 6.34
C GLU A 111 -32.44 9.78 5.61
N LYS A 112 -31.68 10.81 5.99
CA LYS A 112 -30.40 11.16 5.36
C LYS A 112 -29.30 10.20 5.84
N HIS A 113 -28.57 9.64 4.87
CA HIS A 113 -27.43 8.76 5.06
C HIS A 113 -26.23 9.27 4.25
N PHE A 114 -25.04 8.85 4.65
CA PHE A 114 -23.79 9.23 3.99
C PHE A 114 -23.02 7.98 3.58
N TRP A 115 -22.49 7.99 2.36
CA TRP A 115 -21.64 6.93 1.83
C TRP A 115 -20.24 7.48 1.59
N ILE A 116 -19.24 6.84 2.17
CA ILE A 116 -17.82 7.16 1.91
C ILE A 116 -17.40 6.35 0.67
N GLY A 117 -17.12 7.04 -0.42
CA GLY A 117 -16.77 6.44 -1.71
C GLY A 117 -17.34 7.22 -2.89
N GLY A 118 -16.88 6.90 -4.10
CA GLY A 118 -17.41 7.49 -5.35
C GLY A 118 -16.74 8.79 -5.82
N GLY A 119 -15.83 9.36 -5.03
CA GLY A 119 -14.99 10.48 -5.47
C GLY A 119 -13.98 10.05 -6.54
N THR A 120 -13.60 10.96 -7.44
CA THR A 120 -12.55 10.71 -8.44
C THR A 120 -11.19 10.80 -7.77
N PRO A 121 -10.42 9.69 -7.68
CA PRO A 121 -9.09 9.76 -7.09
C PRO A 121 -8.14 10.48 -8.04
N TYR A 122 -7.38 11.43 -7.49
CA TYR A 122 -6.19 11.96 -8.13
C TYR A 122 -4.96 11.40 -7.45
N TRP A 123 -3.88 11.29 -8.22
CA TRP A 123 -2.66 10.61 -7.82
C TRP A 123 -1.51 11.59 -7.88
N GLU A 124 -0.62 11.52 -6.91
CA GLU A 124 0.66 12.21 -7.03
C GLU A 124 1.42 11.69 -8.26
N HIS A 125 2.01 12.62 -9.01
CA HIS A 125 2.85 12.30 -10.14
C HIS A 125 4.26 11.91 -9.67
N GLY A 126 4.64 10.65 -9.90
CA GLY A 126 6.01 10.16 -9.72
C GLY A 126 6.23 8.88 -10.52
N GLU A 127 7.32 8.80 -11.27
CA GLU A 127 7.62 7.64 -12.13
C GLU A 127 8.10 6.41 -11.35
N ASP A 128 8.50 6.62 -10.09
CA ASP A 128 8.98 5.64 -9.12
C ASP A 128 7.88 5.15 -8.18
N THR A 129 6.62 5.59 -8.38
CA THR A 129 5.48 5.22 -7.53
C THR A 129 4.88 3.88 -7.91
N ASP A 130 4.30 3.21 -6.92
CA ASP A 130 3.49 2.01 -7.05
C ASP A 130 2.33 2.17 -8.04
N ILE A 131 1.62 3.30 -7.97
CA ILE A 131 0.53 3.66 -8.89
C ILE A 131 1.02 3.67 -10.34
N ASN A 132 2.13 4.39 -10.60
CA ASN A 132 2.66 4.56 -11.95
C ASN A 132 3.14 3.23 -12.53
N ALA A 133 3.81 2.41 -11.73
CA ALA A 133 4.27 1.09 -12.15
C ALA A 133 3.08 0.22 -12.60
N VAL A 134 2.03 0.12 -11.78
CA VAL A 134 0.85 -0.68 -12.11
C VAL A 134 0.13 -0.13 -13.34
N GLN A 135 -0.08 1.18 -13.43
CA GLN A 135 -0.73 1.81 -14.59
C GLN A 135 0.06 1.57 -15.89
N LYS A 136 1.39 1.51 -15.81
CA LYS A 136 2.27 1.19 -16.93
C LYS A 136 2.43 -0.33 -17.17
N GLY A 137 1.66 -1.18 -16.50
CA GLY A 137 1.66 -2.64 -16.74
C GLY A 137 2.78 -3.41 -16.04
N TYR A 138 3.41 -2.84 -15.01
CA TYR A 138 4.44 -3.49 -14.20
C TYR A 138 3.88 -3.99 -12.87
N VAL A 139 4.42 -5.09 -12.35
CA VAL A 139 4.23 -5.46 -10.94
C VAL A 139 4.99 -4.47 -10.07
N SER A 140 4.31 -3.86 -9.12
CA SER A 140 4.90 -2.97 -8.11
C SER A 140 5.25 -3.78 -6.87
N ILE A 141 6.47 -3.59 -6.36
CA ILE A 141 6.93 -4.11 -5.07
C ILE A 141 7.47 -2.93 -4.26
N THR A 142 6.76 -2.56 -3.20
CA THR A 142 7.16 -1.47 -2.30
C THR A 142 7.59 -2.06 -0.95
N PRO A 143 8.85 -1.90 -0.51
CA PRO A 143 9.22 -2.20 0.86
C PRO A 143 8.59 -1.15 1.80
N ILE A 144 7.93 -1.61 2.85
CA ILE A 144 7.23 -0.78 3.83
C ILE A 144 7.85 -0.99 5.21
N HIS A 145 8.11 0.12 5.89
CA HIS A 145 8.58 0.16 7.28
C HIS A 145 7.39 0.19 8.24
N LEU A 146 7.61 -0.27 9.48
CA LEU A 146 6.63 -0.16 10.55
C LEU A 146 6.78 1.12 11.38
N ASP A 147 8.00 1.67 11.45
CA ASP A 147 8.27 2.92 12.16
C ASP A 147 7.68 4.13 11.42
N LEU A 148 6.54 4.62 11.93
CA LEU A 148 5.88 5.82 11.43
C LEU A 148 6.50 7.13 11.98
N THR A 149 7.56 7.04 12.80
CA THR A 149 8.24 8.21 13.32
C THR A 149 8.82 9.02 12.18
N ASN A 150 8.34 10.25 12.00
CA ASN A 150 9.00 11.21 11.14
C ASN A 150 10.25 11.73 11.84
N HIS A 151 11.38 11.02 11.66
CA HIS A 151 12.67 11.33 12.30
C HIS A 151 13.16 12.76 11.99
N SER A 152 12.91 13.26 10.79
CA SER A 152 13.24 14.65 10.43
C SER A 152 12.41 15.67 11.23
N ALA A 153 11.11 15.42 11.39
CA ALA A 153 10.23 16.27 12.20
C ALA A 153 10.55 16.16 13.70
N LEU A 154 10.92 14.98 14.18
CA LEU A 154 11.37 14.77 15.56
C LEU A 154 12.57 15.66 15.89
N GLU A 155 13.58 15.69 15.03
CA GLU A 155 14.76 16.55 15.21
C GLU A 155 14.45 18.04 15.10
N PHE A 156 13.50 18.42 14.25
CA PHE A 156 13.01 19.79 14.18
C PHE A 156 12.31 20.21 15.48
N LEU A 157 11.38 19.40 15.99
CA LEU A 157 10.56 19.72 17.16
C LEU A 157 11.38 19.77 18.46
N LYS A 158 12.38 18.89 18.61
CA LYS A 158 13.34 18.95 19.73
C LYS A 158 14.02 20.32 19.86
N LYS A 159 14.23 21.01 18.73
CA LYS A 159 14.91 22.31 18.68
C LYS A 159 13.96 23.49 18.84
N THR A 160 12.70 23.35 18.39
CA THR A 160 11.80 24.50 18.20
C THR A 160 10.62 24.54 19.16
N LEU A 161 10.14 23.41 19.67
CA LEU A 161 8.88 23.35 20.42
C LEU A 161 9.01 23.91 21.86
N PHE A 162 10.15 23.62 22.51
CA PHE A 162 10.51 24.20 23.80
C PHE A 162 11.95 24.71 23.73
N PRO A 163 12.20 25.89 23.12
CA PRO A 163 13.52 26.48 23.15
C PRO A 163 13.95 26.60 24.60
N ALA A 164 15.10 26.03 24.97
CA ALA A 164 15.59 26.04 26.34
C ALA A 164 15.45 27.45 26.93
N HIS A 165 14.88 27.56 28.14
CA HIS A 165 14.89 28.81 28.88
C HIS A 165 16.34 29.30 28.88
N LYS A 166 16.61 30.44 28.25
CA LYS A 166 17.89 31.13 28.40
C LYS A 166 18.07 31.32 29.90
N GLN A 167 18.92 30.51 30.52
CA GLN A 167 19.34 30.76 31.89
C GLN A 167 19.99 32.14 31.86
N ALA A 168 19.41 33.05 32.64
CA ALA A 168 19.91 34.39 32.88
C ALA A 168 21.22 34.33 33.68
#